data_AF-C4JRV1-F1
#
_entry.id   AF-C4JRV1-F1
#
_cell.length_a   1.000
_cell.length_b   1.000
_cell.length_c   1.000
_cell.angle_alpha   90.00
_cell.angle_beta   90.00
_cell.angle_gamma   90.00
#
_symmetry.space_group_name_H-M   'P 1'
#
loop_
_entity.id
_entity.type
_entity.pdbx_description
1 polymer ?
#
loop_
_entity_poly.entity_id
_entity_poly.type
_entity_poly.pdbx_seq_one_letter_code
_entity_poly.pdbx_strand_id
1 'polypeptide(L)'
;MTMTSLVAPIYHASGLDSQHRICAAFTGKGTSSEKNHNFSFRPTGGDGQSGYFRRNLEYLAGQLAFDCGRLTWPNGGWPHSGQAIIAENFEWVANKRTGGIMPVEPQNEPTAVTYDGIVTRSPRFVLGVQGADCQSIFLYEPEAQVIGLAHAGWKPLGRE
;
A
#
# COMPACT_ATOMS: atom_id res chain seq x y z
N MET A 1 -3.27 -26.90 13.66
CA MET A 1 -2.14 -25.99 13.97
C MET A 1 -2.73 -24.69 14.47
N THR A 2 -2.39 -24.30 15.69
CA THR A 2 -2.97 -23.16 16.42
C THR A 2 -2.79 -21.85 15.64
N MET A 3 -3.90 -21.25 15.20
CA MET A 3 -3.96 -19.86 14.75
C MET A 3 -3.56 -18.96 15.92
N THR A 4 -2.26 -18.70 16.08
CA THR A 4 -1.80 -17.58 16.91
C THR A 4 -2.40 -16.33 16.30
N SER A 5 -3.37 -15.75 16.99
CA SER A 5 -4.01 -14.52 16.58
C SER A 5 -2.94 -13.45 16.42
N LEU A 6 -2.71 -13.04 15.17
CA LEU A 6 -1.97 -11.85 14.84
C LEU A 6 -2.95 -10.71 15.13
N VAL A 7 -3.11 -10.34 16.41
CA VAL A 7 -4.10 -9.36 16.86
C VAL A 7 -3.63 -7.96 16.49
N ALA A 8 -3.62 -7.65 15.20
CA ALA A 8 -3.64 -6.28 14.72
C ALA A 8 -5.08 -5.98 14.30
N PRO A 9 -5.68 -4.88 14.79
CA PRO A 9 -7.00 -4.51 14.32
C PRO A 9 -6.91 -4.09 12.85
N ILE A 10 -7.85 -4.61 12.04
CA ILE A 10 -8.08 -4.17 10.66
C ILE A 10 -9.37 -3.36 10.69
N TYR A 11 -9.26 -2.06 10.45
CA TYR A 11 -10.39 -1.15 10.42
C TYR A 11 -10.84 -1.00 8.98
N HIS A 12 -12.02 -1.52 8.66
CA HIS A 12 -12.64 -1.27 7.37
C HIS A 12 -13.08 0.19 7.31
N ALA A 13 -12.74 0.89 6.23
CA ALA A 13 -13.27 2.21 5.95
C ALA A 13 -14.68 2.08 5.37
N SER A 14 -15.58 1.49 6.16
CA SER A 14 -16.99 1.30 5.84
C SER A 14 -17.65 2.66 5.66
N GLY A 15 -18.27 2.89 4.50
CA GLY A 15 -18.91 4.16 4.16
C GLY A 15 -18.31 4.87 2.95
N LEU A 16 -17.13 4.47 2.48
CA LEU A 16 -16.62 4.94 1.17
C LEU A 16 -17.57 4.52 0.04
N ASP A 17 -18.10 3.30 0.08
CA ASP A 17 -19.09 2.83 -0.88
C ASP A 17 -20.21 2.06 -0.19
N SER A 18 -21.43 2.57 -0.33
CA SER A 18 -22.64 1.90 0.15
C SER A 18 -22.97 0.61 -0.62
N GLN A 19 -22.41 0.45 -1.82
CA GLN A 19 -22.61 -0.71 -2.67
C GLN A 19 -21.53 -1.79 -2.48
N HIS A 20 -20.57 -1.58 -1.55
CA HIS A 20 -19.49 -2.52 -1.26
C HIS A 20 -18.66 -2.96 -2.49
N ARG A 21 -18.56 -2.11 -3.52
CA ARG A 21 -17.76 -2.38 -4.73
C ARG A 21 -16.27 -2.15 -4.50
N ILE A 22 -15.92 -1.44 -3.44
CA ILE A 22 -14.53 -1.21 -3.04
C ILE A 22 -14.26 -1.76 -1.65
N CYS A 23 -13.07 -2.32 -1.48
CA CYS A 23 -12.53 -2.69 -0.18
C CYS A 23 -11.44 -1.67 0.20
N ALA A 24 -11.62 -1.01 1.34
CA ALA A 24 -10.67 -0.09 1.91
C ALA A 24 -10.50 -0.40 3.40
N ALA A 25 -9.24 -0.47 3.86
CA ALA A 25 -8.94 -0.78 5.24
C ALA A 25 -7.64 -0.13 5.71
N PHE A 26 -7.56 0.10 7.02
CA PHE A 26 -6.36 0.52 7.73
C PHE A 26 -5.96 -0.54 8.74
N THR A 27 -4.66 -0.74 8.92
CA THR A 27 -4.12 -1.66 9.92
C THR A 27 -3.65 -0.91 11.15
N GLY A 28 -4.03 -1.34 12.34
CA GLY A 28 -3.44 -0.87 13.59
C GLY A 28 -2.15 -1.62 13.95
N LYS A 29 -1.50 -1.16 15.03
CA LYS A 29 -0.31 -1.81 15.58
C LYS A 29 -0.69 -3.16 16.22
N GLY A 30 0.03 -4.21 15.85
CA GLY A 30 -0.11 -5.52 16.47
C GLY A 30 0.52 -5.59 17.86
N THR A 31 0.15 -6.59 18.64
CA THR A 31 0.58 -6.74 20.05
C THR A 31 1.83 -7.62 20.24
N SER A 32 2.38 -8.23 19.19
CA SER A 32 3.50 -9.18 19.29
C SER A 32 4.77 -8.72 18.57
N SER A 33 5.76 -8.23 19.32
CA SER A 33 7.06 -7.83 18.76
C SER A 33 7.87 -9.01 18.20
N GLU A 34 7.81 -10.17 18.85
CA GLU A 34 8.63 -11.35 18.50
C GLU A 34 8.09 -12.11 17.27
N LYS A 35 6.77 -12.28 17.14
CA LYS A 35 6.18 -13.13 16.10
C LYS A 35 6.01 -12.40 14.77
N ASN A 36 5.56 -11.15 14.85
CA ASN A 36 5.12 -10.38 13.68
C ASN A 36 5.61 -8.93 13.67
N HIS A 37 6.56 -8.61 14.55
CA HIS A 37 7.11 -7.27 14.70
C HIS A 37 6.04 -6.19 14.87
N ASN A 38 5.05 -6.45 15.73
CA ASN A 38 3.90 -5.59 15.97
C ASN A 38 3.09 -5.31 14.70
N PHE A 39 2.96 -6.31 13.83
CA PHE A 39 2.32 -6.23 12.51
C PHE A 39 2.92 -5.15 11.60
N SER A 40 4.25 -5.02 11.63
CA SER A 40 4.97 -4.05 10.82
C SER A 40 5.06 -4.46 9.35
N PHE A 41 4.94 -3.46 8.49
CA PHE A 41 5.19 -3.55 7.05
C PHE A 41 6.48 -2.85 6.62
N ARG A 42 7.37 -2.50 7.56
CA ARG A 42 8.67 -1.91 7.19
C ARG A 42 9.52 -2.95 6.46
N PRO A 43 9.94 -2.70 5.20
CA PRO A 43 10.93 -3.55 4.54
C PRO A 43 12.27 -3.41 5.27
N THR A 44 12.88 -4.52 5.70
CA THR A 44 14.26 -4.53 6.22
C THR A 44 15.25 -4.70 5.06
N GLY A 45 16.40 -4.02 5.14
CA GLY A 45 17.37 -3.88 4.05
C GLY A 45 18.00 -5.18 3.52
N GLY A 46 18.65 -5.04 2.37
CA GLY A 46 19.34 -6.11 1.63
C GLY A 46 18.43 -6.76 0.59
N ASP A 47 17.64 -7.73 1.04
CA ASP A 47 17.08 -8.73 0.12
C ASP A 47 15.56 -8.94 0.29
N GLY A 48 14.86 -8.04 0.99
CA GLY A 48 13.40 -8.15 1.19
C GLY A 48 12.95 -9.32 2.08
N GLN A 49 13.87 -9.97 2.80
CA GLN A 49 13.65 -11.20 3.57
C GLN A 49 13.44 -10.96 5.08
N SER A 50 12.77 -9.89 5.52
CA SER A 50 12.17 -9.99 6.86
C SER A 50 11.04 -10.98 6.75
N GLY A 51 11.23 -12.21 7.25
CA GLY A 51 10.19 -13.22 7.24
C GLY A 51 8.86 -12.72 7.83
N TYR A 52 8.88 -11.74 8.74
CA TYR A 52 7.66 -11.11 9.26
C TYR A 52 6.93 -10.24 8.23
N PHE A 53 7.62 -9.49 7.36
CA PHE A 53 7.01 -8.58 6.40
C PHE A 53 6.11 -9.34 5.43
N ARG A 54 6.67 -10.39 4.81
CA ARG A 54 5.94 -11.24 3.86
C ARG A 54 4.75 -11.93 4.53
N ARG A 55 4.95 -12.52 5.71
CA ARG A 55 3.87 -13.18 6.48
C ARG A 55 2.77 -12.22 6.89
N ASN A 56 3.10 -11.00 7.31
CA ASN A 56 2.11 -9.97 7.67
C ASN A 56 1.29 -9.57 6.46
N LEU A 57 1.94 -9.41 5.31
CA LEU A 57 1.29 -9.06 4.06
C LEU A 57 0.38 -10.20 3.57
N GLU A 58 0.84 -11.45 3.59
CA GLU A 58 0.02 -12.61 3.23
C GLU A 58 -1.19 -12.78 4.17
N TYR A 59 -0.99 -12.55 5.47
CA TYR A 59 -2.09 -12.56 6.43
C TYR A 59 -3.12 -11.46 6.12
N LEU A 60 -2.67 -10.22 5.92
CA LEU A 60 -3.55 -9.09 5.57
C LEU A 60 -4.31 -9.36 4.27
N ALA A 61 -3.61 -9.87 3.25
CA ALA A 61 -4.19 -10.27 1.97
C ALA A 61 -5.26 -11.35 2.13
N GLY A 62 -5.04 -12.34 3.00
CA GLY A 62 -6.03 -13.37 3.32
C GLY A 62 -7.26 -12.80 4.04
N GLN A 63 -7.08 -11.84 4.94
CA GLN A 63 -8.20 -11.20 5.65
C GLN A 63 -9.05 -10.30 4.74
N LEU A 64 -8.41 -9.62 3.78
CA LEU A 64 -9.06 -8.65 2.89
C LEU A 64 -9.32 -9.18 1.47
N ALA A 65 -9.01 -10.45 1.22
CA ALA A 65 -9.17 -11.14 -0.06
C ALA A 65 -8.54 -10.41 -1.27
N PHE A 66 -7.30 -9.89 -1.14
CA PHE A 66 -6.56 -9.29 -2.25
C PHE A 66 -5.29 -10.07 -2.62
N ASP A 67 -4.79 -9.86 -3.84
CA ASP A 67 -3.53 -10.43 -4.31
C ASP A 67 -2.34 -9.51 -3.99
N CYS A 68 -1.40 -10.00 -3.17
CA CYS A 68 -0.19 -9.26 -2.79
C CYS A 68 0.63 -8.79 -4.00
N GLY A 69 0.65 -9.57 -5.09
CA GLY A 69 1.42 -9.26 -6.29
C GLY A 69 0.88 -8.06 -7.06
N ARG A 70 -0.32 -7.58 -6.73
CA ARG A 70 -0.96 -6.39 -7.33
C ARG A 70 -0.83 -5.15 -6.48
N LEU A 71 -0.23 -5.26 -5.30
CA LEU A 71 -0.11 -4.16 -4.35
C LEU A 71 0.91 -3.14 -4.83
N THR A 72 0.48 -1.89 -4.97
CA THR A 72 1.32 -0.79 -5.43
C THR A 72 2.22 -0.30 -4.30
N TRP A 73 3.51 -0.17 -4.58
CA TRP A 73 4.47 0.49 -3.70
C TRP A 73 5.41 1.39 -4.50
N PRO A 74 5.86 2.54 -3.94
CA PRO A 74 7.01 3.23 -4.47
C PRO A 74 8.25 2.34 -4.32
N ASN A 75 9.25 2.54 -5.16
CA ASN A 75 10.53 1.84 -5.01
C ASN A 75 11.30 2.37 -3.79
N GLY A 76 11.10 1.76 -2.63
CA GLY A 76 11.72 2.18 -1.37
C GLY A 76 10.72 2.84 -0.42
N GLY A 77 11.08 4.00 0.12
CA GLY A 77 10.22 4.75 1.05
C GLY A 77 9.35 5.79 0.33
N TRP A 78 8.41 6.37 1.07
CA TRP A 78 7.60 7.49 0.61
C TRP A 78 8.43 8.78 0.52
N PRO A 79 8.51 9.44 -0.65
CA PRO A 79 9.44 10.53 -0.88
C PRO A 79 9.04 11.84 -0.18
N HIS A 80 7.77 12.02 0.21
CA HIS A 80 7.24 13.28 0.73
C HIS A 80 7.46 14.45 -0.25
N SER A 81 7.39 14.17 -1.55
CA SER A 81 7.50 15.12 -2.65
C SER A 81 6.17 15.82 -2.95
N GLY A 82 5.03 15.25 -2.57
CA GLY A 82 3.69 15.71 -2.91
C GLY A 82 3.24 15.30 -4.31
N GLN A 83 4.03 14.49 -5.02
CA GLN A 83 3.71 14.04 -6.37
C GLN A 83 2.60 12.99 -6.34
N ALA A 84 1.58 13.19 -7.18
CA ALA A 84 0.55 12.20 -7.45
C ALA A 84 0.68 11.65 -8.87
N ILE A 85 0.31 10.39 -9.06
CA ILE A 85 0.33 9.70 -10.36
C ILE A 85 -1.03 9.09 -10.72
N ILE A 86 -1.28 8.95 -12.01
CA ILE A 86 -2.37 8.12 -12.55
C ILE A 86 -1.76 6.77 -12.92
N ALA A 87 -2.22 5.69 -12.30
CA ALA A 87 -1.59 4.38 -12.41
C ALA A 87 -1.50 3.88 -13.86
N GLU A 88 -2.49 4.21 -14.68
CA GLU A 88 -2.60 3.82 -16.08
C GLU A 88 -1.56 4.50 -16.99
N ASN A 89 -0.89 5.57 -16.54
CA ASN A 89 0.12 6.29 -17.32
C ASN A 89 1.52 5.67 -17.23
N PHE A 90 1.70 4.63 -16.41
CA PHE A 90 3.00 4.01 -16.15
C PHE A 90 2.97 2.51 -16.47
N GLU A 91 4.14 1.98 -16.81
CA GLU A 91 4.36 0.55 -16.79
C GLU A 91 4.61 0.09 -15.35
N TRP A 92 4.24 -1.15 -15.05
CA TRP A 92 4.34 -1.71 -13.71
C TRP A 92 5.14 -3.00 -13.74
N VAL A 93 6.19 -3.06 -12.93
CA VAL A 93 7.07 -4.22 -12.82
C VAL A 93 7.04 -4.77 -11.40
N ALA A 94 7.37 -6.05 -11.24
CA ALA A 94 7.47 -6.68 -9.93
C ALA A 94 8.54 -5.98 -9.07
N ASN A 95 8.15 -5.59 -7.85
CA ASN A 95 9.05 -4.99 -6.89
C ASN A 95 9.64 -6.08 -5.99
N LYS A 96 10.89 -6.47 -6.26
CA LYS A 96 11.60 -7.52 -5.50
C LYS A 96 11.72 -7.21 -4.00
N ARG A 97 11.66 -5.94 -3.59
CA ARG A 97 11.83 -5.52 -2.19
C ARG A 97 10.54 -5.69 -1.38
N THR A 98 9.38 -5.53 -2.02
CA THR A 98 8.07 -5.53 -1.35
C THR A 98 7.18 -6.71 -1.76
N GLY A 99 7.52 -7.42 -2.84
CA GLY A 99 6.70 -8.49 -3.40
C GLY A 99 5.43 -8.03 -4.12
N GLY A 100 5.17 -6.71 -4.17
CA GLY A 100 4.13 -6.11 -4.98
C GLY A 100 4.66 -5.61 -6.32
N ILE A 101 4.16 -4.46 -6.77
CA ILE A 101 4.54 -3.81 -8.03
C ILE A 101 4.93 -2.35 -7.82
N MET A 102 5.81 -1.85 -8.69
CA MET A 102 6.25 -0.46 -8.71
C MET A 102 6.11 0.13 -10.11
N PRO A 103 5.78 1.43 -10.23
CA PRO A 103 5.70 2.10 -11.51
C PRO A 103 7.11 2.37 -12.04
N VAL A 104 7.29 2.24 -13.34
CA VAL A 104 8.50 2.60 -14.05
C VAL A 104 8.17 3.48 -15.24
N GLU A 105 9.09 4.33 -15.62
CA GLU A 105 9.01 4.98 -16.92
C GLU A 105 9.51 4.05 -18.04
N PRO A 106 8.88 4.09 -19.23
CA PRO A 106 9.28 3.25 -20.34
C PRO A 106 10.56 3.81 -20.99
N GLN A 107 11.70 3.18 -20.66
CA GLN A 107 12.99 3.38 -21.31
C GLN A 107 13.73 2.05 -21.49
N ASN A 108 14.82 2.04 -22.27
CA ASN A 108 15.69 0.86 -22.46
C ASN A 108 16.14 0.24 -21.14
N GLU A 109 16.32 1.06 -20.11
CA GLU A 109 16.49 0.63 -18.71
C GLU A 109 15.36 1.28 -17.87
N PRO A 110 14.34 0.51 -17.46
CA PRO A 110 13.20 1.07 -16.75
C PRO A 110 13.61 1.73 -15.44
N THR A 111 13.30 3.02 -15.29
CA THR A 111 13.61 3.78 -14.08
C THR A 111 12.39 3.82 -13.17
N ALA A 112 12.58 3.51 -11.89
CA ALA A 112 11.49 3.52 -10.92
C ALA A 112 10.94 4.93 -10.68
N VAL A 113 9.62 5.04 -10.67
CA VAL A 113 8.91 6.29 -10.37
C VAL A 113 8.50 6.30 -8.90
N THR A 114 8.77 7.42 -8.23
CA THR A 114 8.34 7.66 -6.85
C THR A 114 7.12 8.57 -6.83
N TYR A 115 6.20 8.32 -5.89
CA TYR A 115 4.99 9.11 -5.73
C TYR A 115 4.57 9.10 -4.26
N ASP A 116 3.75 10.06 -3.87
CA ASP A 116 3.02 10.09 -2.59
C ASP A 116 1.53 9.84 -2.79
N GLY A 117 0.97 10.15 -3.96
CA GLY A 117 -0.43 9.88 -4.30
C GLY A 117 -0.57 9.01 -5.55
N ILE A 118 -1.59 8.16 -5.56
CA ILE A 118 -1.94 7.36 -6.74
C ILE A 118 -3.45 7.30 -6.90
N VAL A 119 -3.92 7.42 -8.14
CA VAL A 119 -5.32 7.19 -8.52
C VAL A 119 -5.39 6.17 -9.65
N THR A 120 -6.48 5.40 -9.68
CA THR A 120 -6.74 4.42 -10.74
C THR A 120 -8.22 4.10 -10.85
N ARG A 121 -8.66 3.72 -12.05
CA ARG A 121 -9.96 3.07 -12.31
C ARG A 121 -9.81 1.59 -12.64
N SER A 122 -8.58 1.08 -12.68
CA SER A 122 -8.31 -0.30 -13.07
C SER A 122 -8.42 -1.25 -11.86
N PRO A 123 -9.25 -2.30 -11.93
CA PRO A 123 -9.39 -3.28 -10.84
C PRO A 123 -8.16 -4.20 -10.71
N ARG A 124 -7.14 -4.03 -11.56
CA ARG A 124 -5.91 -4.83 -11.49
C ARG A 124 -4.95 -4.38 -10.38
N PHE A 125 -5.18 -3.20 -9.80
CA PHE A 125 -4.32 -2.61 -8.79
C PHE A 125 -4.94 -2.75 -7.40
N VAL A 126 -4.08 -3.01 -6.41
CA VAL A 126 -4.41 -2.82 -5.00
C VAL A 126 -3.57 -1.65 -4.53
N LEU A 127 -4.21 -0.57 -4.06
CA LEU A 127 -3.48 0.63 -3.64
C LEU A 127 -2.96 0.45 -2.20
N GLY A 128 -1.66 0.68 -2.00
CA GLY A 128 -1.00 0.54 -0.70
C GLY A 128 -0.27 1.80 -0.27
N VAL A 129 -0.38 2.15 1.01
CA VAL A 129 0.39 3.23 1.65
C VAL A 129 0.93 2.78 3.00
N GLN A 130 2.10 3.29 3.41
CA GLN A 130 2.65 3.04 4.74
C GLN A 130 2.73 4.35 5.53
N GLY A 131 1.97 4.42 6.62
CA GLY A 131 2.02 5.53 7.57
C GLY A 131 2.60 5.10 8.91
N ALA A 132 3.57 5.87 9.40
CA ALA A 132 3.94 5.93 10.80
C ALA A 132 3.99 7.43 11.13
N ASP A 133 2.87 7.96 11.65
CA ASP A 133 2.57 9.38 11.91
C ASP A 133 2.11 10.21 10.69
N CYS A 134 2.47 9.83 9.46
CA CYS A 134 1.91 10.45 8.26
C CYS A 134 0.45 10.03 8.04
N GLN A 135 -0.40 10.95 7.59
CA GLN A 135 -1.80 10.65 7.29
C GLN A 135 -1.91 9.80 6.01
N SER A 136 -2.87 8.89 5.97
CA SER A 136 -3.27 8.18 4.77
C SER A 136 -4.64 8.67 4.34
N ILE A 137 -4.74 9.21 3.13
CA ILE A 137 -5.96 9.80 2.60
C ILE A 137 -6.53 8.86 1.55
N PHE A 138 -7.75 8.39 1.78
CA PHE A 138 -8.50 7.55 0.87
C PHE A 138 -9.40 8.43 0.02
N LEU A 139 -9.37 8.22 -1.29
CA LEU A 139 -10.19 8.93 -2.26
C LEU A 139 -11.04 7.91 -3.00
N TYR A 140 -12.30 8.24 -3.23
CA TYR A 140 -13.19 7.44 -4.03
C TYR A 140 -14.18 8.32 -4.77
N GLU A 141 -14.29 8.07 -6.06
CA GLU A 141 -15.31 8.64 -6.90
C GLU A 141 -16.16 7.46 -7.44
N PRO A 142 -17.47 7.40 -7.10
CA PRO A 142 -18.31 6.26 -7.38
C PRO A 142 -18.86 6.18 -8.81
N GLU A 143 -19.01 7.30 -9.54
CA GLU A 143 -19.64 7.34 -10.86
C GLU A 143 -18.65 6.95 -11.98
N ALA A 144 -17.47 7.57 -11.99
CA ALA A 144 -16.30 7.25 -12.81
C ALA A 144 -15.50 6.04 -12.29
N GLN A 145 -15.84 5.51 -11.11
CA GLN A 145 -15.24 4.31 -10.51
C GLN A 145 -13.73 4.44 -10.29
N VAL A 146 -13.32 5.58 -9.75
CA VAL A 146 -11.91 5.87 -9.46
C VAL A 146 -11.67 5.69 -7.97
N ILE A 147 -10.61 4.96 -7.62
CA ILE A 147 -10.06 4.92 -6.26
C ILE A 147 -8.72 5.65 -6.23
N GLY A 148 -8.42 6.24 -5.09
CA GLY A 148 -7.13 6.87 -4.85
C GLY A 148 -6.66 6.67 -3.42
N LEU A 149 -5.35 6.75 -3.25
CA LEU A 149 -4.71 6.64 -1.96
C LEU A 149 -3.49 7.57 -1.95
N ALA A 150 -3.33 8.33 -0.86
CA ALA A 150 -2.22 9.25 -0.70
C ALA A 150 -1.53 9.13 0.67
N HIS A 151 -0.21 9.19 0.63
CA HIS A 151 0.71 9.41 1.75
C HIS A 151 0.87 10.91 1.99
N ALA A 152 0.26 11.42 3.05
CA ALA A 152 0.27 12.84 3.38
C ALA A 152 1.09 13.09 4.65
N GLY A 153 2.41 13.24 4.50
CA GLY A 153 3.25 13.75 5.58
C GLY A 153 3.23 15.28 5.68
N TRP A 154 3.84 15.82 6.74
CA TRP A 154 3.84 17.26 7.00
C TRP A 154 4.44 18.11 5.86
N LYS A 155 5.48 17.60 5.17
CA LYS A 155 6.14 18.30 4.07
C LYS A 155 5.19 18.61 2.91
N PRO A 156 4.55 17.62 2.27
CA PRO A 156 3.63 17.91 1.17
C PRO A 156 2.38 18.67 1.63
N LEU A 157 1.91 18.49 2.88
CA LEU A 157 0.75 19.22 3.40
C LEU A 157 1.03 20.70 3.69
N GLY A 158 2.27 21.06 4.01
CA GLY A 158 2.68 22.42 4.35
C GLY A 158 3.23 23.24 3.17
N ARG A 159 3.07 22.79 1.92
CA ARG A 159 3.48 23.56 0.75
C ARG A 159 2.39 24.55 0.35
N GLU A 160 2.78 25.81 0.22
CA GLU A 160 2.01 26.89 -0.40
C GLU A 160 2.11 26.83 -1.94
#